data_AF-A0AA91GNP0-F1
#
_entry.id   AF-A0AA91GNP0-F1
#
_cell.length_a   1.000
_cell.length_b   1.000
_cell.length_c   1.000
_cell.angle_alpha   90.00
_cell.angle_beta   90.00
_cell.angle_gamma   90.00
#
_symmetry.space_group_name_H-M   'P 1'
#
loop_
_entity.id
_entity.type
_entity.pdbx_description
1 polymer ?
#
loop_
_entity_poly.entity_id
_entity_poly.type
_entity_poly.pdbx_seq_one_letter_code
_entity_poly.pdbx_strand_id
1 'polypeptide(L)' 'MNAYKIYVTIEDPNNVVLSNLPFQRGQRVEVIILAEEPERSAMSEKVRDLFDRTQSRTEVQEITEEDIAAEIEAYRRGE' A
#
# COMPACT_ATOMS: atom_id res chain seq x y z
N MET A 1 -4.63 26.21 20.79
CA MET A 1 -5.51 25.04 21.00
C MET A 1 -4.59 23.85 21.25
N ASN A 2 -4.64 23.23 22.43
CA ASN A 2 -3.79 22.08 22.71
C ASN A 2 -4.49 20.83 22.16
N ALA A 3 -3.91 20.21 21.14
CA ALA A 3 -4.43 18.97 20.58
C ALA A 3 -3.74 17.79 21.26
N TYR A 4 -4.52 16.82 21.72
CA TYR A 4 -4.03 15.55 22.26
C TYR A 4 -4.47 14.44 21.31
N LYS A 5 -3.51 13.69 20.75
CA LYS A 5 -3.78 12.60 19.80
C LYS A 5 -3.49 11.26 20.48
N ILE A 6 -4.46 10.36 20.42
CA ILE A 6 -4.32 8.97 20.84
C ILE A 6 -4.90 8.06 19.77
N TYR A 7 -4.40 6.84 19.71
CA TYR A 7 -4.87 5.79 18.82
C TYR A 7 -5.65 4.77 19.65
N VAL A 8 -6.87 4.46 19.23
CA VAL A 8 -7.73 3.48 19.88
C VAL A 8 -8.29 2.56 18.81
N THR A 9 -8.21 1.26 19.04
CA THR A 9 -8.87 0.27 18.21
C THR A 9 -10.29 0.09 18.73
N ILE A 10 -11.27 0.17 17.83
CA ILE A 10 -12.68 0.00 18.18
C ILE A 10 -12.98 -1.50 18.29
N GLU A 11 -13.22 -1.98 19.51
CA GLU A 11 -13.63 -3.37 19.76
C GLU A 11 -15.16 -3.53 19.72
N ASP A 12 -15.92 -2.56 20.27
CA ASP A 12 -17.38 -2.47 20.16
C ASP A 12 -17.74 -1.21 19.35
N PRO A 13 -18.37 -1.35 18.16
CA PRO A 13 -18.80 -0.20 17.35
C PRO A 13 -19.74 0.77 18.06
N ASN A 14 -20.44 0.33 19.11
CA ASN A 14 -21.41 1.14 19.84
C ASN A 14 -20.78 1.86 21.04
N ASN A 15 -19.57 1.47 21.47
CA ASN A 15 -18.97 1.99 22.69
C ASN A 15 -17.44 2.11 22.61
N VAL A 16 -16.93 3.30 22.92
CA VAL A 16 -15.49 3.53 23.11
C VAL A 16 -15.27 4.33 24.40
N VAL A 17 -14.37 3.85 25.25
CA VAL A 17 -14.02 4.51 26.52
C VAL A 17 -12.58 5.02 26.46
N LEU A 18 -12.42 6.35 26.51
CA LEU A 18 -11.12 7.00 26.58
C LEU A 18 -10.75 7.25 28.05
N SER A 19 -9.66 6.65 28.52
CA SER A 19 -9.20 6.76 29.91
C SER A 19 -7.87 7.49 30.02
N ASN A 20 -7.61 8.08 31.20
CA ASN A 20 -6.35 8.76 31.53
C ASN A 20 -6.00 9.97 30.63
N LEU A 21 -7.01 10.76 30.25
CA LEU A 21 -6.82 11.95 29.43
C LEU A 21 -6.17 13.10 30.24
N PRO A 22 -5.22 13.87 29.67
CA PRO A 22 -4.49 14.93 30.37
C PRO A 22 -5.30 16.25 30.45
N PHE A 23 -6.59 16.18 30.76
CA PHE A 23 -7.48 17.35 30.85
C PHE A 23 -7.96 17.60 32.28
N GLN A 24 -8.25 18.86 32.59
CA GLN A 24 -8.72 19.26 33.91
C GLN A 24 -10.24 19.12 34.05
N ARG A 25 -10.72 18.94 35.29
CA ARG A 25 -12.17 18.94 35.58
C ARG A 25 -12.80 20.28 35.14
N GLY A 26 -13.90 20.20 34.38
CA GLY A 26 -14.62 21.36 33.86
C GLY A 26 -14.09 21.91 32.53
N GLN A 27 -13.01 21.34 31.99
CA GLN A 27 -12.48 21.75 30.69
C GLN A 27 -13.39 21.23 29.55
N ARG A 28 -13.88 22.13 28.70
CA ARG A 28 -14.59 21.76 27.47
C ARG A 28 -13.57 21.29 26.44
N VAL A 29 -13.74 20.07 25.93
CA VAL A 29 -12.89 19.46 24.92
C VAL A 29 -13.71 19.15 23.68
N GLU A 30 -13.07 19.25 22.51
CA GLU A 30 -13.61 18.81 21.23
C GLU A 30 -12.99 17.46 20.88
N VAL A 31 -13.81 16.52 20.43
CA VAL A 31 -13.36 15.17 20.06
C VAL A 31 -13.50 15.01 18.56
N ILE A 32 -12.39 14.73 17.88
CA ILE A 32 -12.34 14.46 16.44
C ILE A 32 -11.98 12.98 16.27
N ILE A 33 -12.83 12.22 15.59
CA ILE A 33 -12.62 10.80 15.30
C ILE A 33 -12.29 10.68 13.81
N LEU A 34 -11.11 10.15 13.50
CA LEU A 34 -10.68 9.85 12.15
C LEU A 34 -10.47 8.33 12.09
N ALA A 35 -11.20 7.65 11.23
CA ALA A 35 -10.94 6.25 10.94
C ALA A 35 -9.72 6.16 10.02
N GLU A 36 -8.69 5.42 10.42
CA GLU A 36 -7.65 5.01 9.50
C GLU A 36 -8.18 3.83 8.69
N GLU A 37 -8.17 3.94 7.37
CA GLU A 37 -8.42 2.77 6.52
C GLU A 37 -7.32 1.74 6.79
N PRO A 38 -7.67 0.44 6.96
CA PRO A 38 -6.67 -0.57 7.21
C PRO A 38 -5.71 -0.63 6.03
N GLU A 39 -4.43 -0.28 6.26
CA GLU A 39 -3.32 -0.33 5.29
C GLU A 39 -3.25 -1.63 4.46
N ARG A 40 -3.87 -2.73 4.94
CA ARG A 40 -4.03 -3.98 4.19
C ARG A 40 -4.77 -3.81 2.87
N SER A 41 -5.83 -3.00 2.79
CA SER A 41 -6.54 -2.79 1.52
C SER A 41 -5.63 -2.14 0.49
N ALA A 42 -4.89 -1.10 0.90
CA ALA A 42 -3.96 -0.38 0.04
C ALA A 42 -2.79 -1.25 -0.46
N MET A 43 -2.26 -2.15 0.39
CA MET A 43 -1.21 -3.09 -0.05
C MET A 43 -1.75 -4.15 -1.01
N SER A 44 -2.93 -4.72 -0.73
CA SER A 44 -3.57 -5.69 -1.63
C SER A 44 -3.91 -5.08 -2.99
N GLU A 45 -4.35 -3.83 -3.03
CA GLU A 45 -4.58 -3.12 -4.29
C GLU A 45 -3.30 -2.86 -5.07
N LYS A 46 -2.20 -2.45 -4.41
CA LYS A 46 -0.90 -2.28 -5.07
C LYS A 46 -0.38 -3.59 -5.67
N VAL A 47 -0.51 -4.70 -4.95
CA VAL A 47 -0.08 -6.02 -5.45
C VAL A 47 -0.94 -6.42 -6.66
N ARG A 48 -2.25 -6.17 -6.62
CA ARG A 48 -3.15 -6.45 -7.75
C ARG A 48 -2.81 -5.60 -8.98
N ASP A 49 -2.59 -4.30 -8.81
CA ASP A 49 -2.18 -3.39 -9.91
C ASP A 49 -0.87 -3.83 -10.57
N LEU A 50 0.13 -4.20 -9.77
CA LEU A 50 1.40 -4.72 -10.31
C LEU A 50 1.19 -6.01 -11.11
N PHE A 51 0.38 -6.93 -10.60
CA PHE A 51 0.10 -8.19 -11.28
C PHE A 51 -0.63 -7.95 -12.60
N ASP A 52 -1.66 -7.10 -12.62
CA ASP A 52 -2.42 -6.74 -13.81
C ASP A 52 -1.50 -6.10 -14.87
N ARG A 53 -0.58 -5.21 -14.47
CA ARG A 53 0.41 -4.58 -15.35
C ARG A 53 1.45 -5.55 -15.90
N THR A 54 1.84 -6.56 -15.12
CA THR A 54 2.76 -7.60 -15.59
C THR A 54 2.07 -8.55 -16.56
N GLN A 55 0.82 -8.95 -16.27
CA GLN A 55 0.03 -9.82 -17.14
C GLN A 55 -0.38 -9.12 -18.45
N SER A 56 -0.71 -7.82 -18.40
CA SER A 56 -1.03 -7.04 -19.60
C SER A 56 0.16 -6.91 -20.56
N ARG A 57 1.38 -7.17 -20.11
CA ARG A 57 2.58 -7.33 -20.95
C ARG A 57 2.68 -8.76 -21.50
N THR A 58 1.56 -9.26 -22.06
CA THR A 58 1.49 -10.57 -22.74
C THR A 58 2.34 -10.60 -24.01
N GLU A 59 2.77 -9.45 -24.54
CA GLU A 59 3.80 -9.38 -25.58
C GLU A 59 5.19 -9.61 -24.96
N VAL A 60 5.44 -10.82 -24.47
CA VAL A 60 6.81 -11.34 -24.51
C VAL A 60 7.12 -11.42 -25.99
N GLN A 61 7.98 -10.51 -26.47
CA GLN A 61 8.46 -10.52 -27.84
C GLN A 61 8.86 -11.96 -28.18
N GLU A 62 8.22 -12.53 -29.19
CA GLU A 62 8.48 -13.90 -29.61
C GLU A 62 9.90 -13.92 -30.20
N ILE A 63 10.88 -14.27 -29.38
CA ILE A 63 12.26 -14.38 -29.82
C ILE A 63 12.33 -15.59 -30.75
N THR A 64 12.60 -15.35 -32.03
CA THR A 64 12.70 -16.41 -33.02
C THR A 64 14.07 -17.10 -32.93
N GLU A 65 14.18 -18.32 -33.46
CA GLU A 65 15.47 -19.01 -33.55
C GLU A 65 16.49 -18.21 -34.40
N GLU A 66 16.00 -17.41 -35.35
CA GLU A 66 16.78 -16.55 -36.23
C GLU A 66 17.39 -15.37 -35.46
N ASP A 67 16.62 -14.75 -34.56
CA ASP A 67 17.12 -13.69 -33.66
C ASP A 67 18.25 -14.23 -32.76
N ILE A 68 18.07 -15.44 -32.22
CA ILE A 68 19.06 -16.11 -31.37
C ILE A 68 20.33 -16.44 -32.16
N ALA A 69 20.17 -16.97 -33.38
CA ALA A 69 21.31 -17.32 -34.24
C ALA A 69 22.12 -16.07 -34.62
N ALA A 70 21.45 -14.97 -34.95
CA ALA A 70 22.10 -13.70 -35.27
C ALA A 70 22.91 -13.15 -34.08
N GLU A 71 22.37 -13.23 -32.87
CA GLU A 71 23.07 -12.81 -31.64
C GLU A 71 24.31 -13.68 -31.37
N ILE A 72 24.19 -15.01 -31.49
CA ILE A 72 25.32 -15.94 -31.30
C ILE A 72 26.43 -15.69 -32.32
N GLU A 73 26.07 -15.43 -33.58
CA GLU A 73 27.06 -15.14 -34.61
C GLU A 73 27.77 -13.81 -34.40
N ALA A 74 27.04 -12.75 -34.01
CA ALA A 74 27.63 -11.46 -33.66
C ALA A 74 28.65 -11.60 -32.52
N TYR A 75 28.26 -12.33 -31.46
CA TYR A 75 29.14 -12.62 -30.33
C TYR A 75 30.41 -13.39 -30.77
N ARG A 76 30.28 -14.37 -31.67
CA ARG A 76 31.43 -15.13 -32.20
C ARG A 76 32.35 -14.32 -33.11
N ARG A 77 31.82 -13.28 -33.78
CA ARG A 77 32.61 -12.32 -34.56
C ARG A 77 33.29 -11.27 -33.69
N GLY A 78 32.99 -11.23 -32.40
CA GLY A 78 33.58 -10.30 -31.43
C GLY A 78 32.98 -8.89 -31.47
N GLU A 79 31.74 -8.77 -31.95
CA GLU A 79 30.91 -7.56 -31.85
C GLU A 79 30.11 -7.53 -30.55
#